data_AF-A0A259F231-F1
#
_entry.id   AF-A0A259F231-F1
#
_cell.length_a   1.000
_cell.length_b   1.000
_cell.length_c   1.000
_cell.angle_alpha   90.00
_cell.angle_beta   90.00
_cell.angle_gamma   90.00
#
_symmetry.space_group_name_H-M   'P 1'
#
loop_
_entity.id
_entity.type
_entity.pdbx_description
1 polymer ?
#
loop_
_entity_poly.entity_id
_entity_poly.type
_entity_poly.pdbx_seq_one_letter_code
_entity_poly.pdbx_strand_id
1 'polypeptide(L)'
;MPKGLKYDDDYIVDGPANCRVTPNFRLSEYAGATGRVRIHRELAASVQVLRDRFGAAVSVAGVAPSGGLGMGLEGRFVWLKASDLTALETVARKLEKEGHFVRVEASGGKLYVEIPDPDQLPALLPERALDLAIAVTAGFETSGDPYLQVTGNFDGAGLSFGPLQVNFKTGTLQELFRRFRAHDEARLRTCFGPLWPEWQRVLRLPSRVRQVAWADALSRGARKTGFDPRWKAALQAVGSEPVFRHETLRYAYDTYGRKLIVALSWLRGLVPLRISNVRCLAALYDLCVQQGSLDKAHDAIRRRVQREQPQDEFHLTRIAVEERGRKANPRWRADCISRRLCIIERDPVRVVESGQSAERDNPNLYLLRNVPVSQVERYLT
;
A
#
# COMPACT_ATOMS: atom_id res chain seq x y z
N MET A 1 -10.19 3.49 -7.76
CA MET A 1 -11.04 4.62 -7.40
C MET A 1 -12.22 4.66 -8.33
N PRO A 2 -13.38 5.13 -7.86
CA PRO A 2 -14.55 5.22 -8.72
C PRO A 2 -14.32 6.26 -9.82
N LYS A 3 -14.62 5.84 -11.05
CA LYS A 3 -14.53 6.70 -12.23
C LYS A 3 -15.49 7.89 -12.08
N GLY A 4 -15.04 9.07 -12.50
CA GLY A 4 -15.88 10.27 -12.61
C GLY A 4 -15.75 11.31 -11.50
N LEU A 5 -14.82 11.16 -10.56
CA LEU A 5 -14.41 12.29 -9.71
C LEU A 5 -13.63 13.32 -10.55
N LYS A 6 -13.89 14.61 -10.32
CA LYS A 6 -13.14 15.71 -10.92
C LYS A 6 -12.28 16.39 -9.87
N TYR A 7 -11.08 16.78 -10.28
CA TYR A 7 -10.06 17.33 -9.41
C TYR A 7 -9.64 18.72 -9.87
N ASP A 8 -9.30 19.58 -8.91
CA ASP A 8 -8.72 20.91 -9.05
C ASP A 8 -7.63 21.02 -7.97
N ASP A 9 -6.35 20.94 -8.34
CA ASP A 9 -5.21 20.94 -7.40
C ASP A 9 -5.37 20.00 -6.19
N ASP A 10 -5.62 18.70 -6.45
CA ASP A 10 -5.91 17.68 -5.43
C ASP A 10 -7.15 17.94 -4.54
N TYR A 11 -7.96 18.96 -4.84
CA TYR A 11 -9.32 19.07 -4.34
C TYR A 11 -10.28 18.29 -5.23
N ILE A 12 -11.13 17.48 -4.61
CA ILE A 12 -12.28 16.87 -5.28
C ILE A 12 -13.37 17.94 -5.34
N VAL A 13 -13.75 18.34 -6.56
CA VAL A 13 -14.68 19.45 -6.79
C VAL A 13 -16.02 19.03 -7.40
N ASP A 14 -16.08 17.83 -7.97
CA ASP A 14 -17.30 17.31 -8.60
C ASP A 14 -17.22 15.78 -8.78
N GLY A 15 -18.36 15.16 -9.05
CA GLY A 15 -18.50 13.75 -9.37
C GLY A 15 -19.85 13.18 -8.93
N PRO A 16 -20.14 11.91 -9.24
CA PRO A 16 -21.39 11.28 -8.83
C PRO A 16 -21.52 11.26 -7.29
N ALA A 17 -22.70 11.60 -6.75
CA ALA A 17 -22.91 11.67 -5.30
C ALA A 17 -22.56 10.36 -4.56
N ASN A 18 -22.90 9.21 -5.15
CA ASN A 18 -22.65 7.88 -4.57
C ASN A 18 -21.22 7.36 -4.79
N CYS A 19 -20.36 8.14 -5.43
CA CYS A 19 -18.98 7.81 -5.73
C CYS A 19 -18.16 7.72 -4.43
N ARG A 20 -17.45 6.61 -4.20
CA ARG A 20 -16.58 6.43 -3.01
C ARG A 20 -15.27 7.23 -3.12
N VAL A 21 -15.09 8.27 -2.31
CA VAL A 21 -13.82 9.01 -2.28
C VAL A 21 -12.70 8.23 -1.58
N THR A 22 -13.08 7.40 -0.60
CA THR A 22 -12.24 6.41 0.08
C THR A 22 -13.07 5.15 0.34
N PRO A 23 -12.50 4.03 0.82
CA PRO A 23 -13.25 2.79 0.99
C PRO A 23 -14.55 2.94 1.78
N ASN A 24 -14.64 3.85 2.75
CA ASN A 24 -15.80 3.97 3.64
C ASN A 24 -16.57 5.28 3.54
N PHE A 25 -16.12 6.23 2.72
CA PHE A 25 -16.78 7.52 2.56
C PHE A 25 -17.16 7.80 1.12
N ARG A 26 -18.37 8.33 0.92
CA ARG A 26 -18.91 8.77 -0.38
C ARG A 26 -18.73 10.26 -0.56
N LEU A 27 -18.74 10.70 -1.82
CA LEU A 27 -18.62 12.11 -2.19
C LEU A 27 -19.73 12.96 -1.56
N SER A 28 -20.97 12.45 -1.56
CA SER A 28 -22.13 13.13 -0.97
C SER A 28 -21.99 13.46 0.52
N GLU A 29 -21.16 12.72 1.26
CA GLU A 29 -20.92 12.98 2.67
C GLU A 29 -20.14 14.27 2.90
N TYR A 30 -19.39 14.74 1.89
CA TYR A 30 -18.62 15.99 1.91
C TYR A 30 -19.33 17.15 1.20
N ALA A 31 -20.58 16.96 0.77
CA ALA A 31 -21.34 18.02 0.14
C ALA A 31 -21.74 19.10 1.16
N GLY A 32 -21.51 20.36 0.81
CA GLY A 32 -22.01 21.50 1.57
C GLY A 32 -23.53 21.64 1.44
N ALA A 33 -24.10 22.63 2.13
CA ALA A 33 -25.55 22.88 2.12
C ALA A 33 -26.14 23.13 0.71
N THR A 34 -25.31 23.60 -0.23
CA THR A 34 -25.68 23.85 -1.64
C THR A 34 -25.53 22.61 -2.54
N GLY A 35 -25.12 21.47 -1.99
CA GLY A 35 -24.79 20.25 -2.75
C GLY A 35 -23.42 20.31 -3.43
N ARG A 36 -22.73 21.44 -3.42
CA ARG A 36 -21.36 21.58 -3.93
C ARG A 36 -20.37 20.83 -3.06
N VAL A 37 -19.35 20.27 -3.66
CA VAL A 37 -18.26 19.58 -2.98
C VAL A 37 -16.96 20.30 -3.27
N ARG A 38 -16.17 20.54 -2.22
CA ARG A 38 -14.77 20.93 -2.33
C ARG A 38 -14.05 20.29 -1.15
N ILE A 39 -13.30 19.22 -1.39
CA ILE A 39 -12.62 18.48 -0.34
C ILE A 39 -11.23 18.07 -0.79
N HIS A 40 -10.22 18.41 0.00
CA HIS A 40 -8.84 18.02 -0.30
C HIS A 40 -8.65 16.51 -0.10
N ARG A 41 -7.95 15.84 -1.02
CA ARG A 41 -7.73 14.38 -0.94
C ARG A 41 -7.02 13.93 0.34
N GLU A 42 -6.16 14.79 0.90
CA GLU A 42 -5.49 14.50 2.18
C GLU A 42 -6.46 14.47 3.36
N LEU A 43 -7.51 15.28 3.33
CA LEU A 43 -8.53 15.26 4.37
C LEU A 43 -9.37 13.99 4.27
N ALA A 44 -9.87 13.67 3.07
CA ALA A 44 -10.62 12.43 2.85
C ALA A 44 -9.79 11.19 3.27
N ALA A 45 -8.50 11.16 2.93
CA ALA A 45 -7.58 10.10 3.35
C ALA A 45 -7.38 10.04 4.87
N SER A 46 -7.17 11.18 5.53
CA SER A 46 -6.94 11.23 6.98
C SER A 46 -8.18 10.84 7.78
N VAL A 47 -9.38 11.18 7.29
CA VAL A 47 -10.66 10.74 7.87
C VAL A 47 -10.84 9.23 7.71
N GLN A 48 -10.45 8.66 6.56
CA GLN A 48 -10.44 7.22 6.35
C GLN A 48 -9.50 6.51 7.33
N VAL A 49 -8.26 7.01 7.49
CA VAL A 49 -7.28 6.45 8.44
C VAL A 49 -7.80 6.56 9.88
N LEU A 50 -8.44 7.67 10.25
CA LEU A 50 -9.07 7.85 11.56
C LEU A 50 -10.14 6.78 11.80
N ARG A 51 -11.05 6.56 10.85
CA ARG A 51 -12.08 5.53 10.96
C ARG A 51 -11.47 4.13 11.13
N ASP A 52 -10.45 3.80 10.34
CA ASP A 52 -9.84 2.47 10.39
C ASP A 52 -9.12 2.21 11.73
N ARG A 53 -8.48 3.23 12.31
CA ARG A 53 -7.87 3.13 13.65
C ARG A 53 -8.87 3.16 14.79
N PHE A 54 -9.99 3.85 14.60
CA PHE A 54 -11.08 3.87 15.56
C PHE A 54 -11.79 2.50 15.63
N GLY A 55 -11.84 1.78 14.50
CA GLY A 55 -12.39 0.41 14.47
C GLY A 55 -13.92 0.34 14.54
N ALA A 56 -14.62 1.47 14.47
CA ALA A 56 -16.07 1.57 14.43
C ALA A 56 -16.55 2.62 13.41
N ALA A 57 -17.87 2.74 13.24
CA ALA A 57 -18.45 3.65 12.25
C ALA A 57 -18.18 5.12 12.62
N VAL A 58 -17.77 5.90 11.62
CA VAL A 58 -17.59 7.35 11.67
C VAL A 58 -18.35 7.94 10.50
N SER A 59 -19.08 9.03 10.72
CA SER A 59 -19.85 9.74 9.69
C SER A 59 -19.42 11.20 9.60
N VAL A 60 -19.42 11.75 8.40
CA VAL A 60 -19.28 13.21 8.20
C VAL A 60 -20.58 13.89 8.61
N ALA A 61 -20.48 14.78 9.60
CA ALA A 61 -21.59 15.53 10.17
C ALA A 61 -21.74 16.93 9.56
N GLY A 62 -20.78 17.36 8.75
CA GLY A 62 -20.83 18.61 7.99
C GLY A 62 -19.45 19.17 7.64
N VAL A 63 -19.43 20.06 6.66
CA VAL A 63 -18.24 20.75 6.15
C VAL A 63 -18.36 22.28 6.29
N ALA A 64 -19.37 22.76 7.02
CA ALA A 64 -19.58 24.18 7.26
C ALA A 64 -18.77 24.66 8.48
N PRO A 65 -18.16 25.86 8.41
CA PRO A 65 -17.52 26.49 9.56
C PRO A 65 -18.53 26.72 10.70
N SER A 66 -18.07 26.62 11.95
CA SER A 66 -18.91 26.87 13.14
C SER A 66 -18.05 27.19 14.35
N GLY A 67 -18.52 28.07 15.24
CA GLY A 67 -17.81 28.42 16.47
C GLY A 67 -16.40 28.98 16.26
N GLY A 68 -16.17 29.67 15.12
CA GLY A 68 -14.84 30.16 14.72
C GLY A 68 -13.92 29.12 14.08
N LEU A 69 -14.32 27.84 14.05
CA LEU A 69 -13.56 26.76 13.42
C LEU A 69 -13.89 26.66 11.92
N GLY A 70 -12.86 26.37 11.10
CA GLY A 70 -13.01 26.14 9.66
C GLY A 70 -13.15 27.40 8.79
N MET A 71 -13.09 28.60 9.37
CA MET A 71 -13.24 29.86 8.62
C MET A 71 -12.09 30.03 7.60
N GLY A 72 -12.44 30.15 6.31
CA GLY A 72 -11.46 30.28 5.22
C GLY A 72 -10.73 28.97 4.87
N LEU A 73 -11.13 27.83 5.43
CA LEU A 73 -10.47 26.54 5.29
C LEU A 73 -11.31 25.54 4.49
N GLU A 74 -12.06 26.02 3.49
CA GLU A 74 -12.95 25.17 2.70
C GLU A 74 -12.20 23.95 2.14
N GLY A 75 -12.75 22.76 2.39
CA GLY A 75 -12.17 21.48 1.98
C GLY A 75 -10.94 21.00 2.77
N ARG A 76 -10.53 21.70 3.82
CA ARG A 76 -9.41 21.33 4.71
C ARG A 76 -9.82 20.93 6.13
N PHE A 77 -11.11 21.02 6.47
CA PHE A 77 -11.64 20.51 7.72
C PHE A 77 -12.97 19.76 7.51
N VAL A 78 -13.38 19.02 8.54
CA VAL A 78 -14.67 18.34 8.59
C VAL A 78 -15.13 18.16 10.03
N TRP A 79 -16.44 18.14 10.22
CA TRP A 79 -17.07 17.71 11.47
C TRP A 79 -17.45 16.24 11.38
N LEU A 80 -17.09 15.46 12.38
CA LEU A 80 -17.32 14.02 12.45
C LEU A 80 -18.27 13.66 13.59
N LYS A 81 -18.97 12.54 13.43
CA LYS A 81 -19.78 11.87 14.46
C LYS A 81 -19.41 10.40 14.55
N ALA A 82 -19.49 9.87 15.76
CA ALA A 82 -19.34 8.45 16.07
C ALA A 82 -20.18 8.09 17.31
N SER A 83 -20.32 6.79 17.58
CA SER A 83 -21.02 6.29 18.78
C SER A 83 -20.31 6.66 20.08
N ASP A 84 -18.98 6.77 20.04
CA ASP A 84 -18.14 7.19 21.17
C ASP A 84 -17.21 8.31 20.71
N LEU A 85 -17.59 9.55 21.03
CA LEU A 85 -16.87 10.74 20.61
C LEU A 85 -15.52 10.90 21.34
N THR A 86 -15.46 10.53 22.61
CA THR A 86 -14.25 10.62 23.44
C THR A 86 -13.18 9.65 22.95
N ALA A 87 -13.57 8.42 22.62
CA ALA A 87 -12.67 7.45 22.02
C ALA A 87 -12.21 7.89 20.62
N LEU A 88 -13.11 8.44 19.79
CA LEU A 88 -12.76 8.98 18.48
C LEU A 88 -11.74 10.13 18.60
N GLU A 89 -11.96 11.08 19.51
CA GLU A 89 -11.05 12.19 19.78
C GLU A 89 -9.66 11.68 20.20
N THR A 90 -9.61 10.67 21.08
CA THR A 90 -8.35 10.04 21.52
C THR A 90 -7.55 9.49 20.34
N VAL A 91 -8.21 8.84 19.38
CA VAL A 91 -7.56 8.34 18.16
C VAL A 91 -7.13 9.49 17.25
N ALA A 92 -7.98 10.51 17.08
CA ALA A 92 -7.67 11.68 16.26
C ALA A 92 -6.46 12.46 16.81
N ARG A 93 -6.32 12.61 18.13
CA ARG A 93 -5.15 13.25 18.77
C ARG A 93 -3.85 12.46 18.60
N LYS A 94 -3.92 11.12 18.44
CA LYS A 94 -2.75 10.33 18.04
C LYS A 94 -2.36 10.63 16.60
N LEU A 95 -3.36 10.75 15.70
CA LEU A 95 -3.15 11.10 14.30
C LEU A 95 -2.66 12.53 14.10
N GLU A 96 -3.03 13.46 14.98
CA GLU A 96 -2.46 14.82 15.05
C GLU A 96 -0.94 14.77 15.25
N LYS A 97 -0.46 13.96 16.21
CA LYS A 97 0.99 13.74 16.43
C LYS A 97 1.70 13.08 15.25
N GLU A 98 0.96 12.38 14.40
CA GLU A 98 1.47 11.74 13.19
C GLU A 98 1.32 12.64 11.94
N GLY A 99 0.87 13.88 12.10
CA GLY A 99 0.79 14.85 11.02
C GLY A 99 -0.35 14.61 10.03
N HIS A 100 -1.40 13.89 10.45
CA HIS A 100 -2.65 13.79 9.69
C HIS A 100 -3.56 14.99 9.95
N PHE A 101 -3.55 15.52 11.17
CA PHE A 101 -4.34 16.68 11.58
C PHE A 101 -3.45 17.73 12.24
N VAL A 102 -3.81 19.00 12.08
CA VAL A 102 -3.20 20.13 12.80
C VAL A 102 -4.09 20.62 13.93
N ARG A 103 -5.37 20.26 13.92
CA ARG A 103 -6.33 20.59 14.98
C ARG A 103 -7.38 19.50 15.13
N VAL A 104 -7.63 19.14 16.39
CA VAL A 104 -8.67 18.19 16.81
C VAL A 104 -9.43 18.78 17.99
N GLU A 105 -10.73 19.02 17.83
CA GLU A 105 -11.55 19.71 18.84
C GLU A 105 -12.97 19.13 18.92
N ALA A 106 -13.38 18.67 20.10
CA ALA A 106 -14.76 18.26 20.33
C ALA A 106 -15.64 19.48 20.64
N SER A 107 -16.72 19.67 19.90
CA SER A 107 -17.66 20.76 20.11
C SER A 107 -19.07 20.39 19.61
N GLY A 108 -20.09 20.73 20.40
CA GLY A 108 -21.50 20.50 20.03
C GLY A 108 -21.86 19.04 19.71
N GLY A 109 -21.24 18.07 20.42
CA GLY A 109 -21.47 16.63 20.17
C GLY A 109 -20.87 16.12 18.85
N LYS A 110 -19.92 16.86 18.27
CA LYS A 110 -19.19 16.51 17.05
C LYS A 110 -17.69 16.67 17.29
N LEU A 111 -16.88 16.04 16.44
CA LEU A 111 -15.44 16.21 16.44
C LEU A 111 -15.02 17.00 15.21
N TYR A 112 -14.45 18.19 15.41
CA TYR A 112 -13.76 18.93 14.37
C TYR A 112 -12.37 18.33 14.14
N VAL A 113 -12.02 18.08 12.89
CA VAL A 113 -10.66 17.76 12.48
C VAL A 113 -10.25 18.62 11.29
N GLU A 114 -9.01 19.06 11.29
CA GLU A 114 -8.42 19.91 10.26
C GLU A 114 -7.07 19.34 9.84
N ILE A 115 -6.82 19.25 8.52
CA ILE A 115 -5.52 18.82 8.01
C ILE A 115 -4.49 19.96 8.05
N PRO A 116 -3.18 19.65 8.10
CA PRO A 116 -2.15 20.63 7.82
C PRO A 116 -2.33 21.26 6.45
N ASP A 117 -1.65 22.37 6.21
CA ASP A 117 -1.61 23.00 4.90
C ASP A 117 -1.15 22.00 3.83
N PRO A 118 -1.95 21.72 2.77
CA PRO A 118 -1.59 20.78 1.72
C PRO A 118 -0.25 21.04 1.04
N ASP A 119 0.16 22.30 0.96
CA ASP A 119 1.45 22.70 0.36
C ASP A 119 2.64 22.52 1.33
N GLN A 120 2.37 22.28 2.62
CA GLN A 120 3.36 22.16 3.69
C GLN A 120 3.07 20.97 4.60
N LEU A 121 2.72 19.83 4.00
CA LEU A 121 2.44 18.63 4.76
C LEU A 121 3.70 18.12 5.49
N PRO A 122 3.56 17.67 6.75
CA PRO A 122 4.67 17.16 7.52
C PRO A 122 5.25 15.89 6.88
N ALA A 123 6.58 15.79 6.87
CA ALA A 123 7.28 14.65 6.32
C ALA A 123 6.94 13.37 7.10
N LEU A 124 6.82 12.24 6.39
CA LEU A 124 6.63 10.95 7.03
C LEU A 124 7.95 10.44 7.64
N LEU A 125 7.80 9.70 8.72
CA LEU A 125 8.88 8.84 9.18
C LEU A 125 9.10 7.72 8.17
N PRO A 126 10.36 7.32 7.93
CA PRO A 126 10.71 6.22 7.05
C PRO A 126 9.87 4.95 7.28
N GLU A 127 9.59 4.58 8.53
CA GLU A 127 8.92 3.30 8.88
C GLU A 127 7.49 3.32 8.38
N ARG A 128 6.86 4.47 8.57
CA ARG A 128 5.49 4.72 8.11
C ARG A 128 5.43 4.73 6.59
N ALA A 129 6.39 5.35 5.90
CA ALA A 129 6.41 5.32 4.44
C ALA A 129 6.49 3.89 3.88
N LEU A 130 7.30 3.03 4.50
CA LEU A 130 7.40 1.63 4.10
C LEU A 130 6.12 0.84 4.40
N ASP A 131 5.51 1.03 5.58
CA ASP A 131 4.22 0.41 5.91
C ASP A 131 3.16 0.73 4.84
N LEU A 132 3.09 1.99 4.40
CA LEU A 132 2.17 2.43 3.34
C LEU A 132 2.53 1.80 1.99
N ALA A 133 3.83 1.74 1.64
CA ALA A 133 4.28 1.08 0.41
C ALA A 133 3.91 -0.41 0.37
N ILE A 134 4.03 -1.11 1.50
CA ILE A 134 3.61 -2.52 1.63
C ILE A 134 2.09 -2.63 1.48
N ALA A 135 1.31 -1.80 2.18
CA ALA A 135 -0.15 -1.84 2.11
C ALA A 135 -0.67 -1.58 0.68
N VAL A 136 -0.06 -0.63 -0.04
CA VAL A 136 -0.39 -0.34 -1.44
C VAL A 136 0.05 -1.50 -2.32
N THR A 137 1.28 -2.00 -2.19
CA THR A 137 1.76 -3.15 -2.99
C THR A 137 0.84 -4.37 -2.84
N ALA A 138 0.42 -4.67 -1.61
CA ALA A 138 -0.49 -5.77 -1.33
C ALA A 138 -1.90 -5.53 -1.89
N GLY A 139 -2.40 -4.29 -1.87
CA GLY A 139 -3.74 -3.93 -2.34
C GLY A 139 -4.00 -4.19 -3.83
N PHE A 140 -2.96 -4.39 -4.64
CA PHE A 140 -3.13 -4.81 -6.03
C PHE A 140 -3.33 -6.31 -6.20
N GLU A 141 -2.84 -7.13 -5.27
CA GLU A 141 -2.97 -8.58 -5.38
C GLU A 141 -4.38 -9.01 -5.00
N THR A 142 -5.01 -8.29 -4.08
CA THR A 142 -6.12 -8.85 -3.32
C THR A 142 -6.96 -7.80 -2.59
N SER A 143 -8.20 -8.20 -2.28
CA SER A 143 -9.12 -7.49 -1.38
C SER A 143 -9.16 -8.16 0.01
N GLY A 144 -9.33 -7.36 1.07
CA GLY A 144 -9.40 -7.86 2.45
C GLY A 144 -8.04 -7.83 3.16
N ASP A 145 -7.90 -8.55 4.28
CA ASP A 145 -6.65 -8.57 5.05
C ASP A 145 -5.54 -9.33 4.29
N PRO A 146 -4.45 -8.65 3.87
CA PRO A 146 -3.41 -9.26 3.07
C PRO A 146 -2.59 -10.32 3.81
N TYR A 147 -2.57 -10.30 5.14
CA TYR A 147 -1.88 -11.30 5.94
C TYR A 147 -2.61 -12.65 5.95
N LEU A 148 -3.89 -12.69 5.59
CA LEU A 148 -4.71 -13.91 5.59
C LEU A 148 -4.76 -14.61 4.24
N GLN A 149 -3.94 -14.17 3.28
CA GLN A 149 -4.03 -14.63 1.90
C GLN A 149 -3.17 -15.84 1.65
N VAL A 150 -3.81 -16.86 1.11
CA VAL A 150 -3.25 -18.17 0.82
C VAL A 150 -3.66 -18.52 -0.60
N THR A 151 -2.68 -18.61 -1.49
CA THR A 151 -2.88 -18.92 -2.91
C THR A 151 -2.16 -20.20 -3.27
N GLY A 152 -2.85 -21.10 -3.99
CA GLY A 152 -2.27 -22.35 -4.48
C GLY A 152 -1.33 -22.17 -5.68
N ASN A 153 -0.90 -23.28 -6.27
CA ASN A 153 0.14 -23.36 -7.29
C ASN A 153 -0.36 -23.05 -8.72
N PHE A 154 -0.93 -21.86 -8.94
CA PHE A 154 -1.46 -21.47 -10.25
C PHE A 154 -0.37 -21.07 -11.27
N ASP A 155 0.80 -20.62 -10.80
CA ASP A 155 1.91 -20.09 -11.60
C ASP A 155 3.20 -20.93 -11.51
N GLY A 156 3.14 -22.08 -10.83
CA GLY A 156 4.28 -22.95 -10.59
C GLY A 156 5.17 -22.51 -9.41
N ALA A 157 4.77 -21.51 -8.61
CA ALA A 157 5.54 -21.06 -7.43
C ALA A 157 5.33 -21.92 -6.16
N GLY A 158 4.37 -22.84 -6.18
CA GLY A 158 3.90 -23.63 -5.04
C GLY A 158 2.82 -22.87 -4.25
N LEU A 159 2.97 -22.85 -2.94
CA LEU A 159 2.13 -22.05 -2.04
C LEU A 159 2.66 -20.62 -2.02
N SER A 160 1.79 -19.63 -2.22
CA SER A 160 2.06 -18.20 -2.00
C SER A 160 1.26 -17.70 -0.80
N PHE A 161 1.89 -16.93 0.09
CA PHE A 161 1.30 -16.50 1.35
C PHE A 161 1.59 -15.03 1.71
N GLY A 162 0.57 -14.36 2.25
CA GLY A 162 0.69 -13.04 2.89
C GLY A 162 0.87 -11.84 1.93
N PRO A 163 1.08 -10.63 2.48
CA PRO A 163 1.16 -9.38 1.70
C PRO A 163 2.30 -9.34 0.69
N LEU A 164 3.38 -10.08 0.96
CA LEU A 164 4.57 -10.13 0.11
C LEU A 164 4.54 -11.28 -0.90
N GLN A 165 3.46 -12.08 -0.90
CA GLN A 165 3.31 -13.29 -1.72
C GLN A 165 4.56 -14.20 -1.65
N VAL A 166 5.09 -14.39 -0.43
CA VAL A 166 6.24 -15.26 -0.22
C VAL A 166 5.87 -16.69 -0.61
N ASN A 167 6.79 -17.41 -1.25
CA ASN A 167 6.49 -18.70 -1.86
C ASN A 167 7.63 -19.72 -1.78
N PHE A 168 7.29 -21.00 -1.99
CA PHE A 168 8.24 -22.09 -1.93
C PHE A 168 9.32 -22.02 -3.01
N LYS A 169 8.96 -21.69 -4.26
CA LYS A 169 9.88 -21.66 -5.40
C LYS A 169 11.06 -20.70 -5.18
N THR A 170 10.80 -19.54 -4.60
CA THR A 170 11.83 -18.52 -4.35
C THR A 170 12.61 -18.76 -3.05
N GLY A 171 12.09 -19.56 -2.12
CA GLY A 171 12.70 -19.77 -0.81
C GLY A 171 12.26 -18.75 0.25
N THR A 172 11.45 -17.75 -0.15
CA THR A 172 11.05 -16.62 0.70
C THR A 172 10.09 -17.04 1.81
N LEU A 173 9.19 -18.00 1.53
CA LEU A 173 8.24 -18.53 2.52
C LEU A 173 9.00 -19.25 3.65
N GLN A 174 9.99 -20.06 3.29
CA GLN A 174 10.79 -20.84 4.21
C GLN A 174 11.58 -19.94 5.15
N GLU A 175 12.18 -18.88 4.61
CA GLU A 175 12.92 -17.90 5.41
C GLU A 175 12.00 -17.15 6.38
N LEU A 176 10.84 -16.67 5.91
CA LEU A 176 9.89 -15.96 6.78
C LEU A 176 9.39 -16.84 7.94
N PHE A 177 9.03 -18.09 7.65
CA PHE A 177 8.62 -19.03 8.70
C PHE A 177 9.77 -19.44 9.62
N ARG A 178 11.01 -19.52 9.12
CA ARG A 178 12.20 -19.74 9.95
C ARG A 178 12.40 -18.60 10.94
N ARG A 179 12.24 -17.35 10.51
CA ARG A 179 12.35 -16.17 11.37
C ARG A 179 11.25 -16.14 12.44
N PHE A 180 9.99 -16.34 12.05
CA PHE A 180 8.90 -16.38 13.03
C PHE A 180 9.07 -17.53 14.03
N ARG A 181 9.49 -18.71 13.57
CA ARG A 181 9.81 -19.84 14.46
C ARG A 181 10.92 -19.48 15.46
N ALA A 182 11.96 -18.79 15.02
CA ALA A 182 13.05 -18.37 15.91
C ALA A 182 12.58 -17.36 16.97
N HIS A 183 11.55 -16.58 16.67
CA HIS A 183 10.95 -15.62 17.60
C HIS A 183 9.93 -16.26 18.55
N ASP A 184 9.03 -17.11 18.06
CA ASP A 184 7.99 -17.75 18.87
C ASP A 184 7.51 -19.09 18.26
N GLU A 185 8.30 -20.16 18.44
CA GLU A 185 7.94 -21.51 17.98
C GLU A 185 6.65 -22.03 18.64
N ALA A 186 6.39 -21.68 19.90
CA ALA A 186 5.21 -22.14 20.63
C ALA A 186 3.92 -21.59 20.02
N ARG A 187 3.91 -20.31 19.63
CA ARG A 187 2.78 -19.69 18.92
C ARG A 187 2.60 -20.31 17.55
N LEU A 188 3.68 -20.40 16.77
CA LEU A 188 3.63 -20.98 15.44
C LEU A 188 3.11 -22.43 15.46
N ARG A 189 3.55 -23.24 16.44
CA ARG A 189 3.03 -24.60 16.66
C ARG A 189 1.53 -24.58 16.96
N THR A 190 1.08 -23.67 17.80
CA THR A 190 -0.35 -23.51 18.14
C THR A 190 -1.19 -23.23 16.90
N CYS A 191 -0.73 -22.37 15.98
CA CYS A 191 -1.45 -22.06 14.74
C CYS A 191 -1.67 -23.28 13.84
N PHE A 192 -0.69 -24.20 13.76
CA PHE A 192 -0.80 -25.41 12.94
C PHE A 192 -1.47 -26.58 13.66
N GLY A 193 -1.44 -26.62 14.99
CA GLY A 193 -2.01 -27.71 15.78
C GLY A 193 -1.56 -29.09 15.27
N PRO A 194 -2.48 -30.02 14.93
CA PRO A 194 -2.12 -31.34 14.41
C PRO A 194 -1.33 -31.34 13.09
N LEU A 195 -1.35 -30.24 12.32
CA LEU A 195 -0.60 -30.12 11.06
C LEU A 195 0.88 -29.79 11.29
N TRP A 196 1.28 -29.45 12.53
CA TRP A 196 2.63 -28.99 12.84
C TRP A 196 3.74 -29.97 12.44
N PRO A 197 3.66 -31.29 12.75
CA PRO A 197 4.72 -32.23 12.36
C PRO A 197 4.92 -32.29 10.84
N GLU A 198 3.83 -32.23 10.07
CA GLU A 198 3.90 -32.21 8.61
C GLU A 198 4.46 -30.88 8.10
N TRP A 199 4.05 -29.74 8.66
CA TRP A 199 4.61 -28.45 8.29
C TRP A 199 6.13 -28.39 8.48
N GLN A 200 6.62 -28.88 9.62
CA GLN A 200 8.06 -28.99 9.88
C GLN A 200 8.76 -29.93 8.91
N ARG A 201 8.11 -31.03 8.51
CA ARG A 201 8.65 -31.97 7.51
C ARG A 201 8.77 -31.30 6.14
N VAL A 202 7.74 -30.56 5.72
CA VAL A 202 7.69 -29.85 4.43
C VAL A 202 8.78 -28.78 4.35
N LEU A 203 8.94 -27.95 5.39
CA LEU A 203 9.99 -26.93 5.43
C LEU A 203 11.42 -27.51 5.38
N ARG A 204 11.60 -28.78 5.81
CA ARG A 204 12.88 -29.50 5.78
C ARG A 204 13.09 -30.37 4.56
N LEU A 205 12.16 -30.40 3.60
CA LEU A 205 12.35 -31.15 2.36
C LEU A 205 13.64 -30.67 1.65
N PRO A 206 14.42 -31.60 1.06
CA PRO A 206 15.77 -31.31 0.59
C PRO A 206 15.81 -30.41 -0.66
N SER A 207 14.67 -30.16 -1.31
CA SER A 207 14.61 -29.28 -2.46
C SER A 207 13.30 -28.51 -2.55
N ARG A 208 13.39 -27.31 -3.12
CA ARG A 208 12.22 -26.45 -3.40
C ARG A 208 11.24 -27.12 -4.35
N VAL A 209 11.72 -27.94 -5.29
CA VAL A 209 10.88 -28.72 -6.21
C VAL A 209 9.94 -29.65 -5.44
N ARG A 210 10.42 -30.34 -4.40
CA ARG A 210 9.58 -31.21 -3.56
C ARG A 210 8.57 -30.42 -2.73
N GLN A 211 8.94 -29.23 -2.26
CA GLN A 211 8.01 -28.33 -1.56
C GLN A 211 6.92 -27.80 -2.47
N VAL A 212 7.28 -27.41 -3.70
CA VAL A 212 6.32 -27.01 -4.74
C VAL A 212 5.39 -28.18 -5.08
N ALA A 213 5.90 -29.40 -5.24
CA ALA A 213 5.08 -30.58 -5.51
C ALA A 213 4.10 -30.89 -4.36
N TRP A 214 4.52 -30.73 -3.10
CA TRP A 214 3.63 -30.85 -1.95
C TRP A 214 2.51 -29.79 -1.98
N ALA A 215 2.85 -28.53 -2.27
CA ALA A 215 1.87 -27.47 -2.39
C ALA A 215 0.91 -27.70 -3.58
N ASP A 216 1.43 -28.23 -4.69
CA ASP A 216 0.64 -28.56 -5.87
C ASP A 216 -0.43 -29.62 -5.57
N ALA A 217 -0.08 -30.66 -4.80
CA ALA A 217 -1.01 -31.71 -4.38
C ALA A 217 -2.14 -31.18 -3.46
N LEU A 218 -1.90 -30.08 -2.76
CA LEU A 218 -2.88 -29.40 -1.90
C LEU A 218 -3.63 -28.26 -2.60
N SER A 219 -3.22 -27.90 -3.82
CA SER A 219 -3.85 -26.83 -4.59
C SER A 219 -5.19 -27.29 -5.17
N ARG A 220 -6.18 -26.40 -5.18
CA ARG A 220 -7.58 -26.72 -5.49
C ARG A 220 -8.14 -25.87 -6.63
N GLY A 221 -9.13 -26.43 -7.32
CA GLY A 221 -9.82 -25.80 -8.46
C GLY A 221 -9.07 -25.97 -9.78
N ALA A 222 -9.77 -25.78 -10.91
CA ALA A 222 -9.23 -25.99 -12.25
C ALA A 222 -7.97 -25.13 -12.55
N ARG A 223 -7.87 -23.94 -11.93
CA ARG A 223 -6.72 -23.03 -12.06
C ARG A 223 -5.71 -23.14 -10.91
N LYS A 224 -5.88 -24.08 -9.98
CA LYS A 224 -5.04 -24.27 -8.78
C LYS A 224 -4.86 -23.01 -7.92
N THR A 225 -5.80 -22.07 -7.96
CA THR A 225 -5.75 -20.85 -7.16
C THR A 225 -6.18 -21.09 -5.71
N GLY A 226 -7.03 -22.09 -5.47
CA GLY A 226 -7.44 -22.49 -4.12
C GLY A 226 -6.37 -23.35 -3.43
N PHE A 227 -6.50 -23.50 -2.11
CA PHE A 227 -5.64 -24.36 -1.30
C PHE A 227 -6.48 -25.20 -0.35
N ASP A 228 -5.93 -26.32 0.12
CA ASP A 228 -6.62 -27.22 1.05
C ASP A 228 -7.18 -26.46 2.28
N PRO A 229 -8.48 -26.64 2.63
CA PRO A 229 -9.12 -25.82 3.66
C PRO A 229 -8.45 -25.90 5.03
N ARG A 230 -7.93 -27.07 5.42
CA ARG A 230 -7.29 -27.25 6.75
C ARG A 230 -5.98 -26.48 6.81
N TRP A 231 -5.18 -26.58 5.75
CA TRP A 231 -3.92 -25.84 5.64
C TRP A 231 -4.14 -24.34 5.49
N LYS A 232 -5.14 -23.95 4.71
CA LYS A 232 -5.54 -22.54 4.57
C LYS A 232 -5.91 -21.93 5.92
N ALA A 233 -6.73 -22.62 6.72
CA ALA A 233 -7.10 -22.15 8.06
C ALA A 233 -5.87 -22.01 8.99
N ALA A 234 -4.95 -22.98 8.98
CA ALA A 234 -3.72 -22.89 9.77
C ALA A 234 -2.82 -21.71 9.34
N LEU A 235 -2.65 -21.49 8.04
CA LEU A 235 -1.90 -20.35 7.51
C LEU A 235 -2.59 -19.02 7.84
N GLN A 236 -3.92 -18.97 7.80
CA GLN A 236 -4.69 -17.79 8.21
C GLN A 236 -4.55 -17.51 9.71
N ALA A 237 -4.48 -18.55 10.55
CA ALA A 237 -4.18 -18.39 11.97
C ALA A 237 -2.79 -17.75 12.15
N VAL A 238 -1.77 -18.23 11.43
CA VAL A 238 -0.43 -17.59 11.43
C VAL A 238 -0.52 -16.13 10.97
N GLY A 239 -1.23 -15.84 9.88
CA GLY A 239 -1.43 -14.48 9.38
C GLY A 239 -2.18 -13.56 10.35
N SER A 240 -2.90 -14.11 11.32
CA SER A 240 -3.64 -13.34 12.33
C SER A 240 -2.76 -12.98 13.54
N GLU A 241 -1.61 -13.64 13.71
CA GLU A 241 -0.71 -13.41 14.85
C GLU A 241 0.02 -12.05 14.73
N PRO A 242 -0.11 -11.14 15.70
CA PRO A 242 0.57 -9.85 15.68
C PRO A 242 2.09 -9.98 15.54
N VAL A 243 2.68 -10.98 16.18
CA VAL A 243 4.12 -11.26 16.12
C VAL A 243 4.56 -11.66 14.70
N PHE A 244 3.76 -12.50 14.01
CA PHE A 244 4.05 -12.87 12.63
C PHE A 244 3.93 -11.66 11.68
N ARG A 245 2.93 -10.79 11.89
CA ARG A 245 2.78 -9.55 11.11
C ARG A 245 3.99 -8.64 11.29
N HIS A 246 4.45 -8.46 12.53
CA HIS A 246 5.65 -7.70 12.83
C HIS A 246 6.89 -8.30 12.15
N GLU A 247 7.08 -9.62 12.21
CA GLU A 247 8.19 -10.29 11.53
C GLU A 247 8.11 -10.18 10.00
N THR A 248 6.90 -10.22 9.44
CA THR A 248 6.69 -10.00 8.00
C THR A 248 7.12 -8.59 7.58
N LEU A 249 6.81 -7.57 8.38
CA LEU A 249 7.27 -6.20 8.13
C LEU A 249 8.79 -6.08 8.22
N ARG A 250 9.42 -6.69 9.24
CA ARG A 250 10.88 -6.74 9.36
C ARG A 250 11.53 -7.46 8.18
N TYR A 251 10.97 -8.59 7.76
CA TYR A 251 11.42 -9.31 6.57
C TYR A 251 11.28 -8.47 5.30
N ALA A 252 10.17 -7.74 5.15
CA ALA A 252 9.95 -6.82 4.04
C ALA A 252 11.03 -5.74 3.99
N TYR A 253 11.33 -5.15 5.15
CA TYR A 253 12.39 -4.16 5.32
C TYR A 253 13.76 -4.72 4.92
N ASP A 254 14.17 -5.84 5.51
CA ASP A 254 15.49 -6.43 5.27
C ASP A 254 15.70 -6.85 3.81
N THR A 255 14.64 -7.35 3.17
CA THR A 255 14.74 -7.98 1.85
C THR A 255 14.50 -6.98 0.72
N TYR A 256 13.42 -6.20 0.82
CA TYR A 256 12.98 -5.30 -0.25
C TYR A 256 13.38 -3.85 0.02
N GLY A 257 13.52 -3.44 1.28
CA GLY A 257 14.15 -2.16 1.63
C GLY A 257 15.55 -2.07 1.02
N ARG A 258 16.39 -3.10 1.18
CA ARG A 258 17.73 -3.12 0.54
C ARG A 258 17.72 -3.00 -0.98
N LYS A 259 16.74 -3.58 -1.65
CA LYS A 259 16.59 -3.43 -3.11
C LYS A 259 16.18 -2.01 -3.50
N LEU A 260 15.30 -1.39 -2.71
CA LEU A 260 14.94 0.01 -2.87
C LEU A 260 16.17 0.91 -2.68
N ILE A 261 17.04 0.63 -1.69
CA ILE A 261 18.29 1.36 -1.49
C ILE A 261 19.15 1.36 -2.76
N VAL A 262 19.36 0.17 -3.32
CA VAL A 262 20.19 -0.02 -4.51
C VAL A 262 19.58 0.74 -5.69
N ALA A 263 18.26 0.66 -5.88
CA ALA A 263 17.56 1.38 -6.94
C ALA A 263 17.69 2.91 -6.79
N LEU A 264 17.49 3.45 -5.59
CA LEU A 264 17.61 4.88 -5.29
C LEU A 264 19.04 5.38 -5.49
N SER A 265 20.03 4.64 -4.99
CA SER A 265 21.45 4.99 -5.12
C SER A 265 21.88 5.01 -6.58
N TRP A 266 21.41 4.04 -7.37
CA TRP A 266 21.71 3.98 -8.79
C TRP A 266 21.06 5.13 -9.57
N LEU A 267 19.78 5.45 -9.31
CA LEU A 267 19.08 6.58 -9.94
C LEU A 267 19.73 7.93 -9.60
N ARG A 268 20.14 8.14 -8.35
CA ARG A 268 20.89 9.33 -7.90
C ARG A 268 22.24 9.48 -8.62
N GLY A 269 22.85 8.36 -9.02
CA GLY A 269 24.07 8.37 -9.82
C GLY A 269 23.87 8.84 -11.27
N LEU A 270 22.64 8.88 -11.78
CA LEU A 270 22.34 9.36 -13.13
C LEU A 270 22.09 10.87 -13.18
N VAL A 271 21.37 11.39 -12.19
CA VAL A 271 21.00 12.80 -12.05
C VAL A 271 20.95 13.18 -10.57
N PRO A 272 21.35 14.40 -10.18
CA PRO A 272 21.43 14.83 -8.78
C PRO A 272 20.05 15.16 -8.17
N LEU A 273 19.02 14.36 -8.49
CA LEU A 273 17.68 14.50 -7.94
C LEU A 273 17.50 13.55 -6.75
N ARG A 274 16.86 14.05 -5.71
CA ARG A 274 16.48 13.28 -4.53
C ARG A 274 15.06 12.73 -4.71
N ILE A 275 14.91 11.41 -4.66
CA ILE A 275 13.59 10.77 -4.59
C ILE A 275 13.22 10.60 -3.12
N SER A 276 12.25 11.37 -2.67
CA SER A 276 11.84 11.44 -1.26
C SER A 276 10.32 11.39 -1.06
N ASN A 277 9.52 11.65 -2.10
CA ASN A 277 8.08 11.56 -2.01
C ASN A 277 7.63 10.10 -1.84
N VAL A 278 6.69 9.88 -0.91
CA VAL A 278 6.19 8.53 -0.59
C VAL A 278 5.59 7.82 -1.79
N ARG A 279 4.98 8.53 -2.75
CA ARG A 279 4.44 7.93 -4.00
C ARG A 279 5.55 7.34 -4.86
N CYS A 280 6.62 8.10 -5.05
CA CYS A 280 7.78 7.66 -5.82
C CYS A 280 8.48 6.47 -5.15
N LEU A 281 8.67 6.55 -3.84
CA LEU A 281 9.25 5.46 -3.04
C LEU A 281 8.39 4.20 -3.08
N ALA A 282 7.06 4.33 -2.95
CA ALA A 282 6.14 3.20 -3.03
C ALA A 282 6.14 2.53 -4.42
N ALA A 283 6.24 3.32 -5.49
CA ALA A 283 6.30 2.79 -6.86
C ALA A 283 7.60 2.01 -7.12
N LEU A 284 8.75 2.52 -6.63
CA LEU A 284 10.03 1.83 -6.70
C LEU A 284 10.08 0.59 -5.78
N TYR A 285 9.46 0.67 -4.60
CA TYR A 285 9.31 -0.49 -3.70
C TYR A 285 8.51 -1.60 -4.38
N ASP A 286 7.35 -1.28 -4.95
CA ASP A 286 6.52 -2.22 -5.70
C ASP A 286 7.29 -2.84 -6.88
N LEU A 287 8.08 -2.04 -7.60
CA LEU A 287 9.00 -2.53 -8.63
C LEU A 287 10.01 -3.54 -8.06
N CYS A 288 10.62 -3.26 -6.92
CA CYS A 288 11.58 -4.16 -6.28
C CYS A 288 10.94 -5.48 -5.82
N VAL A 289 9.68 -5.44 -5.36
CA VAL A 289 8.92 -6.63 -4.97
C VAL A 289 8.59 -7.48 -6.19
N GLN A 290 7.99 -6.89 -7.23
CA GLN A 290 7.44 -7.63 -8.38
C GLN A 290 8.49 -7.98 -9.44
N GLN A 291 9.51 -7.14 -9.60
CA GLN A 291 10.47 -7.21 -10.70
C GLN A 291 11.93 -7.32 -10.24
N GLY A 292 12.17 -7.31 -8.93
CA GLY A 292 13.44 -7.63 -8.29
C GLY A 292 14.43 -6.47 -8.19
N SER A 293 14.70 -5.79 -9.31
CA SER A 293 15.66 -4.68 -9.41
C SER A 293 15.49 -3.89 -10.71
N LEU A 294 16.22 -2.78 -10.86
CA LEU A 294 16.30 -1.99 -12.09
C LEU A 294 17.27 -2.56 -13.13
N ASP A 295 18.13 -3.52 -12.78
CA ASP A 295 19.31 -3.94 -13.57
C ASP A 295 19.01 -4.21 -15.04
N LYS A 296 17.92 -4.95 -15.32
CA LYS A 296 17.52 -5.31 -16.68
C LYS A 296 17.20 -4.12 -17.59
N ALA A 297 16.97 -2.95 -17.01
CA ALA A 297 16.57 -1.72 -17.69
C ALA A 297 17.61 -0.59 -17.57
N HIS A 298 18.75 -0.79 -16.90
CA HIS A 298 19.73 0.27 -16.65
C HIS A 298 20.11 1.08 -17.91
N ASP A 299 20.43 0.42 -19.02
CA ASP A 299 20.83 1.12 -20.24
C ASP A 299 19.68 1.90 -20.89
N ALA A 300 18.45 1.37 -20.82
CA ALA A 300 17.28 2.05 -21.36
C ALA A 300 16.94 3.30 -20.54
N ILE A 301 16.98 3.16 -19.22
CA ILE A 301 16.77 4.27 -18.27
C ILE A 301 17.85 5.34 -18.47
N ARG A 302 19.14 4.96 -18.51
CA ARG A 302 20.26 5.92 -18.71
C ARG A 302 20.06 6.74 -19.99
N ARG A 303 19.79 6.08 -21.12
CA ARG A 303 19.54 6.76 -22.40
C ARG A 303 18.35 7.70 -22.33
N ARG A 304 17.26 7.27 -21.68
CA ARG A 304 16.06 8.09 -21.56
C ARG A 304 16.26 9.28 -20.63
N VAL A 305 16.96 9.12 -19.51
CA VAL A 305 17.33 10.21 -18.61
C VAL A 305 18.21 11.24 -19.33
N GLN A 306 19.21 10.81 -20.11
CA GLN A 306 20.05 11.74 -20.90
C GLN A 306 19.25 12.54 -21.93
N ARG A 307 18.27 11.90 -22.57
CA ARG A 307 17.42 12.52 -23.59
C ARG A 307 16.38 13.46 -22.99
N GLU A 308 15.70 13.03 -21.93
CA GLU A 308 14.54 13.74 -21.36
C GLU A 308 14.90 14.70 -20.23
N GLN A 309 16.10 14.56 -19.63
CA GLN A 309 16.62 15.44 -18.58
C GLN A 309 15.56 15.73 -17.50
N PRO A 310 15.14 14.71 -16.71
CA PRO A 310 14.10 14.89 -15.71
C PRO A 310 14.49 15.98 -14.70
N GLN A 311 13.53 16.85 -14.38
CA GLN A 311 13.73 18.00 -13.49
C GLN A 311 13.24 17.74 -12.06
N ASP A 312 12.42 16.71 -11.88
CA ASP A 312 11.84 16.35 -10.58
C ASP A 312 11.85 14.83 -10.36
N GLU A 313 11.59 14.44 -9.11
CA GLU A 313 11.61 13.04 -8.69
C GLU A 313 10.49 12.20 -9.31
N PHE A 314 9.35 12.80 -9.68
CA PHE A 314 8.22 12.10 -10.29
C PHE A 314 8.57 11.69 -11.72
N HIS A 315 9.14 12.59 -12.52
CA HIS A 315 9.58 12.31 -13.88
C HIS A 315 10.71 11.27 -13.89
N LEU A 316 11.70 11.39 -13.01
CA LEU A 316 12.77 10.39 -12.89
C LEU A 316 12.22 9.00 -12.50
N THR A 317 11.33 8.95 -11.51
CA THR A 317 10.71 7.70 -11.06
C THR A 317 9.85 7.08 -12.16
N ARG A 318 9.11 7.92 -12.89
CA ARG A 318 8.29 7.50 -14.04
C ARG A 318 9.14 6.83 -15.12
N ILE A 319 10.28 7.42 -15.49
CA ILE A 319 11.22 6.81 -16.44
C ILE A 319 11.65 5.43 -15.92
N ALA A 320 12.07 5.33 -14.65
CA ALA A 320 12.56 4.09 -14.06
C ALA A 320 11.51 2.96 -14.12
N VAL A 321 10.26 3.24 -13.72
CA VAL A 321 9.21 2.22 -13.67
C VAL A 321 8.70 1.82 -15.05
N GLU A 322 8.62 2.75 -15.99
CA GLU A 322 8.20 2.46 -17.36
C GLU A 322 9.23 1.59 -18.08
N GLU A 323 10.51 1.99 -18.07
CA GLU A 323 11.56 1.23 -18.74
C GLU A 323 11.76 -0.15 -18.12
N ARG A 324 11.67 -0.26 -16.78
CA ARG A 324 11.73 -1.57 -16.14
C ARG A 324 10.51 -2.43 -16.45
N GLY A 325 9.33 -1.82 -16.53
CA GLY A 325 8.09 -2.48 -16.97
C GLY A 325 8.22 -3.10 -18.37
N ARG A 326 8.85 -2.38 -19.32
CA ARG A 326 9.09 -2.88 -20.69
C ARG A 326 10.00 -4.10 -20.78
N LYS A 327 10.74 -4.44 -19.73
CA LYS A 327 11.57 -5.66 -19.66
C LYS A 327 10.79 -6.89 -19.17
N ALA A 328 9.52 -6.76 -18.83
CA ALA A 328 8.64 -7.91 -18.60
C ALA A 328 8.33 -8.65 -19.91
N ASN A 329 7.77 -9.86 -19.78
CA ASN A 329 7.18 -10.57 -20.91
C ASN A 329 6.17 -9.63 -21.62
N PRO A 330 6.13 -9.56 -22.96
CA PRO A 330 5.26 -8.66 -23.72
C PRO A 330 3.81 -8.61 -23.21
N ARG A 331 3.22 -9.76 -22.85
CA ARG A 331 1.84 -9.83 -22.37
C ARG A 331 1.59 -9.10 -21.04
N TRP A 332 2.63 -8.86 -20.26
CA TRP A 332 2.56 -8.27 -18.91
C TRP A 332 3.10 -6.84 -18.84
N ARG A 333 3.62 -6.27 -19.93
CA ARG A 333 4.26 -4.94 -19.90
C ARG A 333 3.26 -3.85 -19.53
N ALA A 334 2.09 -3.83 -20.17
CA ALA A 334 1.03 -2.85 -19.87
C ALA A 334 0.57 -2.95 -18.41
N ASP A 335 0.38 -4.18 -17.90
CA ASP A 335 0.01 -4.44 -16.50
C ASP A 335 1.08 -3.92 -15.53
N CYS A 336 2.35 -4.27 -15.76
CA CYS A 336 3.47 -3.81 -14.94
C CYS A 336 3.58 -2.28 -14.89
N ILE A 337 3.43 -1.61 -16.04
CA ILE A 337 3.59 -0.16 -16.13
C ILE A 337 2.40 0.55 -15.49
N SER A 338 1.17 0.19 -15.89
CA SER A 338 -0.07 0.82 -15.37
C SER A 338 -0.18 0.71 -13.85
N ARG A 339 0.26 -0.41 -13.26
CA ARG A 339 0.32 -0.59 -11.80
C ARG A 339 1.17 0.47 -11.11
N ARG A 340 2.36 0.77 -11.61
CA ARG A 340 3.30 1.71 -10.97
C ARG A 340 2.93 3.15 -11.26
N LEU A 341 2.45 3.43 -12.47
CA LEU A 341 1.86 4.73 -12.78
C LEU A 341 0.63 5.00 -11.91
N CYS A 342 -0.17 3.98 -11.59
CA CYS A 342 -1.30 4.10 -10.66
C CYS A 342 -0.86 4.56 -9.26
N ILE A 343 0.27 4.06 -8.76
CA ILE A 343 0.88 4.54 -7.50
C ILE A 343 1.39 5.98 -7.68
N ILE A 344 2.14 6.24 -8.75
CA ILE A 344 2.76 7.55 -9.00
C ILE A 344 1.71 8.62 -9.16
N GLU A 345 0.63 8.40 -9.91
CA GLU A 345 -0.44 9.38 -10.19
C GLU A 345 -1.53 9.40 -9.09
N ARG A 346 -1.52 8.41 -8.19
CA ARG A 346 -2.58 8.18 -7.20
C ARG A 346 -3.96 8.01 -7.86
N ASP A 347 -4.00 7.50 -9.09
CA ASP A 347 -5.22 7.25 -9.85
C ASP A 347 -4.96 6.19 -10.95
N PRO A 348 -5.93 5.36 -11.37
CA PRO A 348 -5.69 4.38 -12.43
C PRO A 348 -5.20 5.04 -13.72
N VAL A 349 -4.08 4.54 -14.23
CA VAL A 349 -3.50 5.01 -15.49
C VAL A 349 -3.64 3.93 -16.54
N ARG A 350 -4.39 4.22 -17.61
CA ARG A 350 -4.47 3.33 -18.77
C ARG A 350 -3.14 3.35 -19.52
N VAL A 351 -2.58 2.16 -19.73
CA VAL A 351 -1.34 1.96 -20.51
C VAL A 351 -1.61 0.97 -21.63
N VAL A 352 -1.16 1.31 -22.84
CA VAL A 352 -1.14 0.42 -23.99
C VAL A 352 0.32 0.16 -24.36
N GLU A 353 0.73 -1.10 -24.35
CA GLU A 353 2.12 -1.51 -24.58
C GLU A 353 2.14 -2.91 -25.19
N SER A 354 2.93 -3.08 -26.26
CA SER A 354 3.10 -4.38 -26.96
C SER A 354 1.76 -5.05 -27.35
N GLY A 355 0.79 -4.25 -27.80
CA GLY A 355 -0.54 -4.72 -28.22
C GLY A 355 -1.49 -5.10 -27.08
N GLN A 356 -1.09 -4.92 -25.81
CA GLN A 356 -1.93 -5.15 -24.64
C GLN A 356 -2.33 -3.82 -24.00
N SER A 357 -3.50 -3.78 -23.38
CA SER A 357 -3.99 -2.63 -22.59
C SER A 357 -4.22 -3.07 -21.15
N ALA A 358 -3.80 -2.25 -20.19
CA ALA A 358 -4.10 -2.43 -18.79
C ALA A 358 -4.37 -1.09 -18.10
N GLU A 359 -5.21 -1.11 -17.08
CA GLU A 359 -5.57 0.03 -16.23
C GLU A 359 -5.73 -0.53 -14.82
N ARG A 360 -4.63 -0.59 -14.07
CA ARG A 360 -4.65 -1.15 -12.72
C ARG A 360 -5.20 -0.14 -11.73
N ASP A 361 -6.02 -0.63 -10.82
CA ASP A 361 -6.58 0.11 -9.71
C ASP A 361 -6.12 -0.48 -8.38
N ASN A 362 -6.18 0.32 -7.33
CA ASN A 362 -5.82 -0.06 -5.98
C ASN A 362 -6.74 0.62 -4.95
N PRO A 363 -7.38 -0.14 -4.04
CA PRO A 363 -8.26 0.43 -3.02
C PRO A 363 -7.51 1.28 -1.99
N ASN A 364 -6.18 1.16 -1.90
CA ASN A 364 -5.33 1.82 -0.91
C ASN A 364 -4.66 3.11 -1.43
N LEU A 365 -5.03 3.62 -2.62
CA LEU A 365 -4.43 4.88 -3.13
C LEU A 365 -4.67 6.09 -2.22
N TYR A 366 -5.69 6.06 -1.37
CA TYR A 366 -5.90 7.12 -0.37
C TYR A 366 -4.73 7.23 0.62
N LEU A 367 -3.98 6.15 0.87
CA LEU A 367 -2.81 6.13 1.75
C LEU A 367 -1.60 6.87 1.17
N LEU A 368 -1.54 7.05 -0.15
CA LEU A 368 -0.42 7.68 -0.83
C LEU A 368 -0.54 9.20 -0.78
N ARG A 369 -0.15 9.77 0.35
CA ARG A 369 -0.14 11.21 0.57
C ARG A 369 0.91 11.91 -0.32
N ASN A 370 0.70 13.17 -0.68
CA ASN A 370 1.72 13.93 -1.42
C ASN A 370 2.78 14.54 -0.47
N VAL A 371 3.55 13.69 0.19
CA VAL A 371 4.46 14.09 1.28
C VAL A 371 5.87 13.54 1.09
N PRO A 372 6.90 14.31 1.51
CA PRO A 372 8.26 13.79 1.56
C PRO A 372 8.42 12.80 2.72
N VAL A 373 9.41 11.93 2.60
CA VAL A 373 9.88 11.05 3.67
C VAL A 373 11.15 11.65 4.25
N SER A 374 11.11 11.95 5.55
CA SER A 374 12.27 12.45 6.29
C SER A 374 13.35 11.39 6.35
N GLN A 375 14.63 11.77 6.29
CA GLN A 375 15.76 10.86 6.54
C GLN A 375 15.71 9.53 5.74
N VAL A 376 15.17 9.54 4.52
CA VAL A 376 15.12 8.33 3.67
C VAL A 376 16.50 7.69 3.50
N GLU A 377 17.57 8.50 3.59
CA GLU A 377 18.95 8.05 3.55
C GLU A 377 19.37 7.16 4.71
N ARG A 378 18.70 7.23 5.87
CA ARG A 378 18.99 6.35 7.01
C ARG A 378 18.51 4.91 6.79
N TYR A 379 17.67 4.70 5.78
CA TYR A 379 17.39 3.36 5.26
C TYR A 379 18.42 2.88 4.26
N LEU A 380 19.35 3.74 3.85
CA LEU A 380 20.38 3.46 2.85
C LEU A 380 21.74 3.09 3.49
N THR A 381 21.81 2.84 4.81
CA THR A 381 23.02 2.42 5.54
C THR A 381 22.87 1.03 6.14
#